data_AF-M5BRU6-F1
#
_entry.id   AF-M5BRU6-F1
#
_cell.length_a   1.000
_cell.length_b   1.000
_cell.length_c   1.000
_cell.angle_alpha   90.00
_cell.angle_beta   90.00
_cell.angle_gamma   90.00
#
_symmetry.space_group_name_H-M   'P 1'
#
loop_
_entity.id
_entity.type
_entity.pdbx_description
1 polymer ?
#
loop_
_entity_poly.entity_id
_entity_poly.type
_entity_poly.pdbx_seq_one_letter_code
_entity_poly.pdbx_strand_id
1 'polypeptide(L)'
;MTDWRIPGGSSNGTYSYGAFNKILEKATTLDTGFIVLQHDLYQETVDLAVGYILPDALAHQPKFSLSSVSHCLHQPLEDAYIETNTNETIRTTAAGGIGLQNSGIKATAPIGLGAGALLGLVGVLAMVLA
;
A
#
# COMPACT_ATOMS: atom_id res chain seq x y z
N MET A 1 -12.11 3.61 -4.45
CA MET A 1 -12.53 2.96 -3.19
C MET A 1 -12.32 3.96 -2.05
N THR A 2 -13.16 3.94 -1.02
CA THR A 2 -13.10 4.88 0.13
C THR A 2 -13.37 4.14 1.44
N ASP A 3 -12.65 3.04 1.64
CA ASP A 3 -12.76 2.20 2.84
C ASP A 3 -12.37 2.94 4.11
N TRP A 4 -11.32 3.76 4.07
CA TRP A 4 -10.89 4.58 5.22
C TRP A 4 -11.95 5.54 5.76
N ARG A 5 -13.00 5.83 4.97
CA ARG A 5 -14.12 6.70 5.36
C ARG A 5 -15.26 5.96 6.06
N ILE A 6 -15.24 4.62 6.09
CA ILE A 6 -16.26 3.78 6.73
C ILE A 6 -16.39 4.09 8.23
N PRO A 7 -15.31 4.13 9.02
CA PRO A 7 -15.41 4.41 10.46
C PRO A 7 -15.90 5.83 10.75
N GLY A 8 -15.59 6.78 9.85
CA GLY A 8 -16.08 8.16 9.93
C GLY A 8 -17.53 8.36 9.46
N GLY A 9 -18.24 7.29 9.06
CA GLY A 9 -19.63 7.33 8.62
C GLY A 9 -19.88 8.05 7.29
N SER A 10 -18.84 8.54 6.62
CA SER A 10 -18.94 9.24 5.33
C SER A 10 -18.84 8.31 4.11
N SER A 11 -18.68 7.01 4.36
CA SER A 11 -18.73 5.90 3.40
C SER A 11 -19.29 4.67 4.12
N ASN A 12 -19.58 3.59 3.39
CA ASN A 12 -19.96 2.31 3.97
C ASN A 12 -19.31 1.14 3.22
N GLY A 13 -19.35 -0.05 3.83
CA GLY A 13 -18.74 -1.26 3.29
C GLY A 13 -19.26 -1.61 1.90
N THR A 14 -20.58 -1.54 1.69
CA THR A 14 -21.22 -1.84 0.40
C THR A 14 -20.74 -0.93 -0.72
N TYR A 15 -20.63 0.38 -0.47
CA TYR A 15 -20.11 1.34 -1.44
C TYR A 15 -18.65 1.04 -1.79
N SER A 16 -17.82 0.81 -0.76
CA SER A 16 -16.39 0.52 -0.93
C SER A 16 -16.16 -0.78 -1.71
N TYR A 17 -16.90 -1.83 -1.36
CA TYR A 17 -16.90 -3.12 -2.04
C TYR A 17 -17.40 -3.02 -3.49
N GLY A 18 -18.52 -2.30 -3.72
CA GLY A 18 -19.01 -2.06 -5.09
C GLY A 18 -18.01 -1.27 -5.95
N ALA A 19 -17.25 -0.34 -5.35
CA ALA A 19 -16.16 0.33 -6.05
C ALA A 19 -15.00 -0.62 -6.38
N PHE A 20 -14.70 -1.59 -5.52
CA PHE A 20 -13.71 -2.63 -5.79
C PHE A 20 -14.13 -3.55 -6.94
N ASN A 21 -15.39 -3.97 -6.99
CA ASN A 21 -15.89 -4.82 -8.09
C ASN A 21 -15.76 -4.12 -9.45
N LYS A 22 -15.98 -2.80 -9.51
CA LYS A 22 -15.72 -2.01 -10.72
C LYS A 22 -14.24 -1.99 -11.12
N ILE A 23 -13.33 -2.05 -10.15
CA ILE A 23 -11.89 -2.20 -10.45
C ILE A 23 -11.64 -3.58 -11.05
N LEU A 24 -12.18 -4.64 -10.46
CA LEU A 24 -12.04 -6.00 -10.99
C LEU A 24 -12.58 -6.15 -12.42
N GLU A 25 -13.72 -5.52 -12.74
CA GLU A 25 -14.28 -5.50 -14.09
C GLU A 25 -13.38 -4.78 -15.11
N LYS A 26 -12.62 -3.77 -14.66
CA LYS A 26 -11.67 -3.03 -15.52
C LYS A 26 -10.30 -3.70 -15.58
N ALA A 27 -9.91 -4.42 -14.52
CA ALA A 27 -8.64 -5.10 -14.46
C ALA A 27 -8.49 -6.16 -15.56
N THR A 28 -9.59 -6.77 -16.01
CA THR A 28 -9.56 -7.75 -17.10
C THR A 28 -9.16 -7.17 -18.46
N THR A 29 -9.16 -5.85 -18.62
CA THR A 29 -8.71 -5.19 -19.85
C THR A 29 -7.24 -4.78 -19.80
N LEU A 30 -6.55 -5.05 -18.69
CA LEU A 30 -5.13 -4.75 -18.54
C LEU A 30 -4.31 -5.98 -18.91
N ASP A 31 -3.31 -5.80 -19.76
CA ASP A 31 -2.32 -6.84 -20.06
C ASP A 31 -1.27 -6.98 -18.93
N THR A 32 -1.33 -6.09 -17.93
CA THR A 32 -0.42 -6.01 -16.79
C THR A 32 -1.16 -6.19 -15.46
N GLY A 33 -0.39 -6.34 -14.39
CA GLY A 33 -0.94 -6.25 -13.03
C GLY A 33 -1.44 -4.85 -12.66
N PHE A 34 -2.13 -4.76 -11.53
CA PHE A 34 -2.61 -3.52 -10.93
C PHE A 34 -2.36 -3.51 -9.42
N ILE A 35 -2.26 -2.31 -8.86
CA ILE A 35 -2.01 -2.11 -7.43
C ILE A 35 -3.25 -1.48 -6.80
N VAL A 36 -3.70 -2.04 -5.67
CA VAL A 36 -4.86 -1.56 -4.92
C VAL A 36 -4.41 -1.06 -3.55
N LEU A 37 -4.88 0.14 -3.19
CA LEU A 37 -4.71 0.70 -1.87
C LEU A 37 -5.87 0.27 -0.97
N GLN A 38 -5.55 -0.31 0.19
CA GLN A 38 -6.48 -0.63 1.26
C GLN A 38 -5.96 -0.07 2.58
N HIS A 39 -6.87 0.21 3.50
CA HIS A 39 -6.51 0.72 4.83
C HIS A 39 -6.82 -0.36 5.85
N ASP A 40 -5.83 -0.67 6.69
CA ASP A 40 -5.90 -1.63 7.79
C ASP A 40 -5.97 -0.95 9.16
N LEU A 41 -6.11 0.39 9.17
CA LEU A 41 -6.13 1.20 10.38
C LEU A 41 -7.34 0.92 11.28
N TYR A 42 -8.43 0.41 10.70
CA TYR A 42 -9.70 0.22 11.39
C TYR A 42 -10.22 -1.20 11.20
N GLN A 43 -10.78 -1.78 12.27
CA GLN A 43 -11.23 -3.16 12.23
C GLN A 43 -12.29 -3.39 11.14
N GLU A 44 -13.19 -2.43 10.94
CA GLU A 44 -14.24 -2.52 9.93
C GLU A 44 -13.68 -2.59 8.50
N THR A 45 -12.55 -1.93 8.24
CA THR A 45 -11.91 -1.97 6.91
C THR A 45 -11.10 -3.24 6.72
N VAL A 46 -10.47 -3.76 7.79
CA VAL A 46 -9.82 -5.07 7.80
C VAL A 46 -10.83 -6.19 7.55
N ASP A 47 -11.95 -6.21 8.28
CA ASP A 47 -13.00 -7.21 8.15
C ASP A 47 -13.60 -7.23 6.74
N LEU A 48 -13.79 -6.04 6.14
CA LEU A 48 -14.22 -5.92 4.75
C LEU A 48 -13.17 -6.49 3.77
N ALA A 49 -11.89 -6.21 4.01
CA ALA A 49 -10.80 -6.64 3.15
C ALA A 49 -10.63 -8.16 3.16
N VAL A 50 -10.51 -8.76 4.34
CA VAL A 50 -10.27 -10.21 4.49
C VAL A 50 -11.54 -11.03 4.27
N GLY A 51 -12.70 -10.49 4.59
CA GLY A 51 -13.99 -11.21 4.49
C GLY A 51 -14.57 -11.22 3.08
N TYR A 52 -14.29 -10.20 2.26
CA TYR A 52 -14.92 -10.05 0.95
C TYR A 52 -13.92 -9.73 -0.17
N ILE A 53 -13.11 -8.68 0.00
CA ILE A 53 -12.30 -8.15 -1.11
C ILE A 53 -11.23 -9.14 -1.58
N LEU A 54 -10.42 -9.67 -0.66
CA LEU A 54 -9.34 -10.60 -1.02
C LEU A 54 -9.85 -11.95 -1.55
N PRO A 55 -10.87 -12.59 -0.92
CA PRO A 55 -11.47 -13.81 -1.45
C PRO A 55 -12.04 -13.64 -2.86
N ASP A 56 -12.77 -12.54 -3.12
CA ASP A 56 -13.38 -12.31 -4.44
C ASP A 56 -12.33 -12.02 -5.52
N ALA A 57 -11.26 -11.32 -5.17
CA ALA A 57 -10.15 -11.11 -6.10
C ALA A 57 -9.44 -12.43 -6.47
N LEU A 58 -9.23 -13.32 -5.50
CA LEU A 58 -8.63 -14.65 -5.71
C LEU A 58 -9.56 -15.60 -6.48
N ALA A 59 -10.88 -15.42 -6.34
CA ALA A 59 -11.90 -16.21 -7.03
C ALA A 59 -12.28 -15.65 -8.42
N HIS A 60 -11.77 -14.48 -8.79
CA HIS A 60 -12.07 -13.81 -10.06
C HIS A 60 -11.66 -14.68 -11.27
N GLN A 61 -12.41 -14.55 -12.37
CA GLN A 61 -12.05 -15.07 -13.69
C GLN A 61 -12.02 -13.96 -14.74
N PRO A 62 -10.89 -13.74 -15.45
CA PRO A 62 -9.62 -14.47 -15.39
C PRO A 62 -8.90 -14.39 -14.04
N LYS A 63 -8.16 -15.44 -13.70
CA LYS A 63 -7.57 -15.60 -12.38
C LYS A 63 -6.49 -14.54 -12.11
N PHE A 64 -6.61 -13.82 -11.00
CA PHE A 64 -5.55 -12.96 -10.49
C PHE A 64 -4.68 -13.69 -9.46
N SER A 65 -3.40 -13.30 -9.41
CA SER A 65 -2.45 -13.74 -8.40
C SER A 65 -2.05 -12.56 -7.52
N LEU A 66 -2.08 -12.76 -6.20
CA LEU A 66 -1.57 -11.78 -5.24
C LEU A 66 -0.04 -11.77 -5.27
N SER A 67 0.54 -10.58 -5.29
CA SER A 67 1.98 -10.35 -5.37
C SER A 67 2.37 -9.15 -4.50
N SER A 68 3.63 -9.08 -4.09
CA SER A 68 4.17 -7.85 -3.52
C SER A 68 4.21 -6.74 -4.59
N VAL A 69 4.15 -5.49 -4.14
CA VAL A 69 4.30 -4.32 -5.03
C VAL A 69 5.64 -4.36 -5.76
N SER A 70 6.73 -4.69 -5.06
CA SER A 70 8.06 -4.80 -5.67
C SER A 70 8.08 -5.82 -6.80
N HIS A 71 7.51 -7.00 -6.58
CA HIS A 71 7.44 -8.01 -7.63
C HIS A 71 6.55 -7.57 -8.80
N CYS A 72 5.43 -6.88 -8.54
CA CYS A 72 4.60 -6.30 -9.61
C CYS A 72 5.32 -5.20 -10.41
N LEU A 73 6.21 -4.45 -9.77
CA LEU A 73 7.03 -3.41 -10.41
C LEU A 73 8.35 -3.95 -10.98
N HIS A 74 8.58 -5.27 -10.92
CA HIS A 74 9.84 -5.92 -11.31
C HIS A 74 11.07 -5.35 -10.58
N GLN A 75 10.87 -4.96 -9.32
CA GLN A 75 11.92 -4.49 -8.43
C GLN A 75 12.38 -5.62 -7.51
N PRO A 76 13.69 -5.67 -7.20
CA PRO A 76 14.21 -6.55 -6.17
C PRO A 76 13.53 -6.31 -4.82
N LEU A 77 13.37 -7.37 -4.01
CA LEU A 77 12.69 -7.26 -2.71
C LEU A 77 13.47 -6.37 -1.74
N GLU A 78 14.80 -6.38 -1.83
CA GLU A 78 15.68 -5.53 -1.05
C GLU A 78 15.43 -4.03 -1.29
N ASP A 79 14.86 -3.67 -2.44
CA ASP A 79 14.52 -2.28 -2.75
C ASP A 79 13.21 -1.83 -2.09
N ALA A 80 12.39 -2.77 -1.61
CA ALA A 80 11.11 -2.49 -0.94
C ALA A 80 11.29 -1.78 0.42
N TYR A 81 12.46 -1.96 1.04
CA TYR A 81 12.76 -1.52 2.40
C TYR A 81 14.04 -0.69 2.39
N ILE A 82 13.99 0.54 2.90
CA ILE A 82 15.12 1.48 2.85
C ILE A 82 16.34 0.97 3.65
N GLU A 83 16.09 0.14 4.66
CA GLU A 83 17.11 -0.46 5.53
C GLU A 83 17.86 -1.62 4.87
N THR A 84 17.27 -2.32 3.90
CA THR A 84 17.93 -3.39 3.13
C THR A 84 18.41 -2.93 1.76
N ASN A 85 17.93 -1.79 1.29
CA ASN A 85 18.25 -1.24 -0.01
C ASN A 85 19.73 -0.85 -0.08
N THR A 86 20.46 -1.34 -1.09
CA THR A 86 21.86 -0.96 -1.37
C THR A 86 22.01 0.04 -2.51
N ASN A 87 20.92 0.42 -3.17
CA ASN A 87 20.84 1.42 -4.23
C ASN A 87 20.74 2.84 -3.65
N GLU A 88 21.87 3.56 -3.64
CA GLU A 88 21.98 4.92 -3.07
C GLU A 88 20.97 5.93 -3.64
N THR A 89 20.48 5.73 -4.87
CA THR A 89 19.50 6.62 -5.52
C THR A 89 18.09 6.45 -4.93
N ILE A 90 17.73 5.23 -4.53
CA ILE A 90 16.42 4.93 -3.94
C ILE A 90 16.42 5.33 -2.46
N ARG A 91 17.51 5.06 -1.75
CA ARG A 91 17.68 5.45 -0.34
C ARG A 91 17.55 6.95 -0.08
N THR A 92 17.83 7.77 -1.08
CA THR A 92 17.74 9.24 -0.97
C THR A 92 16.36 9.79 -1.29
N THR A 93 15.46 8.99 -1.90
CA THR A 93 14.14 9.43 -2.38
C THR A 93 12.96 8.75 -1.69
N ALA A 94 13.16 7.60 -1.03
CA ALA A 94 12.10 6.80 -0.41
C ALA A 94 11.53 7.36 0.91
N ALA A 95 12.07 8.47 1.43
CA ALA A 95 11.52 9.16 2.59
C ALA A 95 10.96 10.51 2.16
N GLY A 96 9.67 10.73 2.39
CA GLY A 96 9.10 12.07 2.61
C GLY A 96 9.70 12.78 3.85
N GLY A 97 10.83 12.29 4.38
CA GLY A 97 11.66 12.91 5.38
C GLY A 97 13.06 13.11 4.79
N ILE A 98 13.49 14.37 4.76
CA ILE A 98 14.86 14.86 4.62
C ILE A 98 15.89 13.72 4.68
N GLY A 99 16.40 13.32 3.52
CA GLY A 99 17.36 12.24 3.41
C GLY A 99 18.54 12.48 4.36
N LEU A 100 18.74 11.56 5.29
CA LEU A 100 19.93 11.55 6.13
C LEU A 100 21.10 11.08 5.26
N GLN A 101 21.65 12.02 4.49
CA GLN A 101 22.97 11.82 3.90
C GLN A 101 23.96 11.67 5.05
N ASN A 102 24.79 10.63 4.98
CA ASN A 102 26.02 10.51 5.76
C ASN A 102 27.03 11.60 5.31
N SER A 103 26.63 12.85 5.43
CA SER A 103 27.48 14.03 5.35
C SER A 103 27.69 14.46 6.79
N GLY A 104 28.94 14.51 7.24
CA GLY A 104 29.32 14.79 8.63
C GLY A 104 28.87 16.16 9.17
N ILE A 105 27.57 16.35 9.36
CA ILE A 105 27.00 17.54 9.97
C ILE A 105 27.16 17.39 11.47
N LYS A 106 28.14 18.11 12.02
CA LYS A 106 28.32 18.29 13.46
C LYS A 106 27.05 18.89 14.04
N ALA A 107 26.44 18.17 14.98
CA ALA A 107 25.29 18.60 15.74
C ALA A 107 25.48 20.02 16.29
N THR A 108 24.54 20.93 16.02
CA THR A 108 24.37 22.14 16.81
C THR A 108 22.88 22.44 16.97
N ALA A 109 22.38 22.12 18.18
CA ALA A 109 21.20 22.64 18.87
C ALA A 109 19.77 22.29 18.36
N PRO A 110 18.76 22.25 19.27
CA PRO A 110 17.64 21.33 19.18
C PRO A 110 16.40 21.96 18.54
N ILE A 111 15.67 21.17 17.76
CA ILE A 111 14.28 21.44 17.40
C ILE A 111 13.46 20.24 17.86
N GLY A 112 12.83 20.40 19.04
CA GLY A 112 11.82 19.47 19.50
C GLY A 112 10.59 19.59 18.61
N LEU A 113 10.09 18.46 18.13
CA LEU A 113 8.74 18.29 17.62
C LEU A 113 8.27 16.88 17.98
N GLY A 114 7.04 16.83 18.48
CA GLY A 114 6.49 15.80 19.36
C GLY A 114 6.52 14.38 18.81
N ALA A 115 6.77 13.45 19.72
CA ALA A 115 6.49 12.03 19.55
C ALA A 115 5.00 11.83 19.30
N GLY A 116 4.67 11.40 18.09
CA GLY A 116 3.32 11.04 17.65
C GLY A 116 3.39 10.14 16.44
N ALA A 117 4.24 9.11 16.48
CA ALA A 117 4.30 8.09 15.46
C ALA A 117 3.07 7.16 15.61
N LEU A 118 1.99 7.50 14.91
CA LEU A 118 0.91 6.56 14.60
C LEU A 118 1.45 5.57 13.55
N LEU A 119 1.86 4.40 14.02
CA LEU A 119 2.12 3.21 13.21
C LEU A 119 0.77 2.68 12.68
N GLY A 120 0.28 3.25 11.58
CA GLY A 120 -0.79 2.67 10.76
C GLY A 120 -0.17 2.00 9.54
N LEU A 121 -0.35 0.69 9.39
CA LEU A 121 0.39 -0.14 8.43
C LEU A 121 -0.38 -0.24 7.11
N VAL A 122 -0.56 0.89 6.41
CA VAL A 122 -1.27 0.94 5.12
C VAL A 122 -0.86 -0.22 4.20
N GLY A 123 -1.78 -1.16 4.00
CA GLY A 123 -1.55 -2.34 3.16
C GLY A 123 -1.69 -1.98 1.69
N VAL A 124 -0.58 -2.03 0.95
CA VAL A 124 -0.58 -1.93 -0.52
C VAL A 124 -0.41 -3.34 -1.09
N LEU A 125 -1.39 -3.81 -1.85
CA LEU A 125 -1.36 -5.14 -2.47
C LEU A 125 -1.36 -5.02 -3.99
N ALA A 126 -0.51 -5.81 -4.65
CA ALA A 126 -0.49 -5.91 -6.10
C ALA A 126 -1.13 -7.21 -6.57
N MET A 127 -1.90 -7.14 -7.65
CA MET A 127 -2.54 -8.27 -8.30
C MET A 127 -2.01 -8.37 -9.74
N VAL A 128 -1.62 -9.58 -10.16
CA VAL A 128 -1.09 -9.85 -11.51
C VAL A 128 -2.00 -10.85 -12.21
N LEU A 129 -2.30 -10.64 -13.49
CA LEU A 129 -2.99 -11.65 -14.31
C LEU A 129 -2.08 -12.88 -14.46
N ALA A 130 -2.65 -14.07 -14.23
CA ALA A 130 -1.97 -15.35 -14.43
C ALA A 130 -2.07 -15.85 -15.87
#